data_AF-A0A2V7YDF0-F1
#
_entry.id   AF-A0A2V7YDF0-F1
#
_cell.length_a   1.000
_cell.length_b   1.000
_cell.length_c   1.000
_cell.angle_alpha   90.00
_cell.angle_beta   90.00
_cell.angle_gamma   90.00
#
_symmetry.space_group_name_H-M   'P 1'
#
loop_
_entity.id
_entity.type
_entity.pdbx_description
1 polymer ?
#
loop_
_entity_poly.entity_id
_entity_poly.type
_entity_poly.pdbx_seq_one_letter_code
_entity_poly.pdbx_strand_id
1 'polypeptide(L)'
;MPKPTFRFNRDWTQILLLTKDFVEIRDARTGAMQRTIAGHFATAKFLRDGRIAAVDGALRIFSADGGPLRDIPLPNMRVESINDSGNGLLVLVRPRSRCAIVDISRGAVLRIEEGLRPTSPGNTGPQLLCYSHEGLVAWNPATRERRIISKGW
;
A
#
# COMPACT_ATOMS: atom_id res chain seq x y z
N MET A 1 9.18 21.14 -1.09
CA MET A 1 9.35 19.87 -0.36
C MET A 1 8.08 19.04 -0.53
N PRO A 2 8.14 17.70 -0.73
CA PRO A 2 6.92 16.90 -0.69
C PRO A 2 6.27 17.07 0.67
N LYS A 3 4.95 17.28 0.69
CA LYS A 3 4.20 17.46 1.94
C LYS A 3 4.22 16.16 2.74
N PRO A 4 4.39 16.21 4.07
CA PRO A 4 4.21 15.03 4.90
C PRO A 4 2.83 14.41 4.66
N THR A 5 2.76 13.09 4.67
CA THR A 5 1.48 12.37 4.57
C THR A 5 1.16 11.68 5.89
N PHE A 6 -0.10 11.77 6.29
CA PHE A 6 -0.60 11.20 7.54
C PHE A 6 -1.64 10.14 7.23
N ARG A 7 -1.61 9.01 7.94
CA ARG A 7 -2.62 7.95 7.83
C ARG A 7 -2.90 7.34 9.20
N PHE A 8 -4.17 7.18 9.52
CA PHE A 8 -4.56 6.37 10.67
C PHE A 8 -4.36 4.87 10.38
N ASN A 9 -4.10 4.11 11.43
CA ASN A 9 -4.37 2.68 11.42
C ASN A 9 -5.89 2.43 11.47
N ARG A 10 -6.30 1.16 11.36
CA ARG A 10 -7.71 0.77 11.20
C ARG A 10 -8.59 1.12 12.41
N ASP A 11 -8.02 1.01 13.60
CA ASP A 11 -8.66 1.23 14.90
C ASP A 11 -8.48 2.67 15.41
N TRP A 12 -7.87 3.56 14.61
CA TRP A 12 -7.70 4.98 14.93
C TRP A 12 -6.87 5.25 16.19
N THR A 13 -6.05 4.28 16.61
CA THR A 13 -5.20 4.39 17.80
C THR A 13 -3.81 4.92 17.47
N GLN A 14 -3.38 4.81 16.21
CA GLN A 14 -2.07 5.28 15.75
C GLN A 14 -2.16 6.06 14.45
N ILE A 15 -1.19 6.95 14.25
CA ILE A 15 -0.96 7.71 13.02
C ILE A 15 0.43 7.34 12.49
N LEU A 16 0.50 7.03 11.20
CA LEU A 16 1.74 7.06 10.44
C LEU A 16 1.95 8.45 9.87
N LEU A 17 3.08 9.06 10.20
CA LEU A 17 3.59 10.25 9.55
C LEU A 17 4.75 9.83 8.65
N LEU A 18 4.56 9.95 7.34
CA LEU A 18 5.61 9.74 6.34
C LEU A 18 6.19 11.09 5.92
N THR A 19 7.51 11.22 6.03
CA THR A 19 8.31 12.31 5.47
C THR A 19 9.23 11.78 4.38
N LYS A 20 10.11 12.64 3.86
CA LYS A 20 11.12 12.24 2.88
C LYS A 20 12.16 11.25 3.47
N ASP A 21 12.49 11.40 4.76
CA ASP A 21 13.66 10.73 5.35
C ASP A 21 13.30 9.71 6.45
N PHE A 22 12.03 9.65 6.85
CA PHE A 22 11.58 8.72 7.87
C PHE A 22 10.07 8.48 7.82
N VAL A 23 9.67 7.45 8.57
CA VAL A 23 8.29 7.19 8.99
C VAL A 23 8.23 7.25 10.50
N GLU A 24 7.24 7.94 11.05
CA GLU A 24 6.94 7.94 12.48
C GLU A 24 5.63 7.24 12.75
N ILE A 25 5.59 6.52 13.87
CA ILE A 25 4.37 5.98 14.47
C ILE A 25 4.06 6.87 15.67
N ARG A 26 2.85 7.43 15.71
CA ARG A 26 2.38 8.34 16.74
C ARG A 26 1.09 7.83 17.35
N ASP A 27 0.91 8.07 18.65
CA ASP A 27 -0.37 7.87 19.32
C ASP A 27 -1.39 8.86 18.73
N ALA A 28 -2.52 8.34 18.25
CA ALA A 28 -3.54 9.14 17.56
C ALA A 28 -4.26 10.13 18.49
N ARG A 29 -4.36 9.81 19.78
CA ARG A 29 -5.12 10.59 20.76
C ARG A 29 -4.30 11.76 21.31
N THR A 30 -3.01 11.55 21.52
CA THR A 30 -2.10 12.50 22.18
C THR A 30 -1.11 13.14 21.21
N GLY A 31 -0.90 12.55 20.03
CA GLY A 31 0.13 12.97 19.08
C GLY A 31 1.55 12.57 19.48
N ALA A 32 1.72 11.90 20.63
CA ALA A 32 3.03 11.48 21.14
C ALA A 32 3.73 10.55 20.16
N MET A 33 5.00 10.82 19.87
CA MET A 33 5.82 9.95 19.03
C MET A 33 6.16 8.67 19.80
N GLN A 34 5.80 7.53 19.22
CA GLN A 34 6.06 6.20 19.78
C GLN A 34 7.31 5.58 19.16
N ARG A 35 7.51 5.75 17.85
CA ARG A 35 8.64 5.17 17.11
C ARG A 35 9.00 6.01 15.89
N THR A 36 10.29 6.03 15.56
CA THR A 36 10.82 6.47 14.26
C THR A 36 11.44 5.29 13.52
N ILE A 37 11.12 5.17 12.24
CA ILE A 37 11.70 4.22 11.29
C ILE A 37 12.47 5.06 10.28
N ALA A 38 13.80 5.01 10.34
CA ALA A 38 14.66 5.74 9.41
C ALA A 38 14.65 5.07 8.03
N GLY A 39 14.60 5.89 6.97
CA GLY A 39 14.65 5.40 5.60
C GLY A 39 14.02 6.34 4.60
N HIS A 40 14.46 6.25 3.35
CA HIS A 40 13.99 7.12 2.28
C HIS A 40 12.76 6.51 1.59
N PHE A 41 11.62 6.55 2.27
CA PHE A 41 10.42 5.87 1.81
C PHE A 41 9.64 6.72 0.81
N ALA A 42 9.35 6.15 -0.37
CA ALA A 42 8.47 6.75 -1.37
C ALA A 42 7.00 6.73 -0.92
N THR A 43 6.60 5.71 -0.16
CA THR A 43 5.25 5.55 0.37
C THR A 43 5.25 4.60 1.56
N ALA A 44 4.31 4.78 2.48
CA ALA A 44 4.08 3.93 3.64
C ALA A 44 2.60 3.92 4.04
N LYS A 45 2.13 2.81 4.63
CA LYS A 45 0.78 2.69 5.20
C LYS A 45 0.68 1.56 6.22
N PHE A 46 -0.32 1.66 7.08
CA PHE A 46 -0.82 0.52 7.84
C PHE A 46 -1.56 -0.45 6.91
N LEU A 47 -1.39 -1.73 7.20
CA LEU A 47 -2.16 -2.84 6.65
C LEU A 47 -3.34 -3.15 7.57
N ARG A 48 -4.33 -3.88 7.06
CA ARG A 48 -5.57 -4.22 7.79
C ARG A 48 -5.33 -5.10 9.02
N ASP A 49 -4.20 -5.80 9.05
CA ASP A 49 -3.74 -6.63 10.16
C ASP A 49 -2.83 -5.88 11.16
N GLY A 50 -2.66 -4.56 10.98
CA GLY A 50 -1.87 -3.71 11.87
C GLY A 50 -0.40 -3.60 11.51
N ARG A 51 0.14 -4.45 10.62
CA ARG A 51 1.51 -4.30 10.11
C ARG A 51 1.65 -3.01 9.30
N ILE A 52 2.89 -2.61 9.07
CA ILE A 52 3.22 -1.43 8.25
C ILE A 52 3.93 -1.91 6.99
N ALA A 53 3.50 -1.40 5.84
CA ALA A 53 4.21 -1.58 4.58
C ALA A 53 4.82 -0.25 4.15
N ALA A 54 6.10 -0.23 3.79
CA ALA A 54 6.80 0.93 3.26
C ALA A 54 7.68 0.55 2.06
N VAL A 55 7.98 1.51 1.18
CA VAL A 55 8.79 1.26 -0.03
C VAL A 55 9.94 2.24 -0.13
N ASP A 56 11.17 1.73 -0.19
CA ASP A 56 12.42 2.49 -0.38
C ASP A 56 13.35 1.87 -1.45
N GLY A 57 12.76 1.13 -2.40
CA GLY A 57 13.47 0.32 -3.41
C GLY A 57 13.27 -1.19 -3.20
N ALA A 58 12.89 -1.57 -1.98
CA ALA A 58 12.23 -2.83 -1.66
C ALA A 58 10.86 -2.53 -1.05
N LEU A 59 9.97 -3.52 -0.98
CA LEU A 59 8.80 -3.47 -0.11
C LEU A 59 9.22 -4.00 1.25
N ARG A 60 9.22 -3.13 2.25
CA ARG A 60 9.54 -3.47 3.64
C ARG A 60 8.26 -3.63 4.44
N ILE A 61 8.22 -4.67 5.25
CA ILE A 61 7.13 -5.00 6.15
C ILE A 61 7.65 -4.89 7.57
N PHE A 62 6.94 -4.12 8.38
CA PHE A 62 7.21 -3.94 9.80
C PHE A 62 6.00 -4.41 10.63
N SER A 63 6.24 -4.75 11.90
CA SER A 63 5.20 -4.93 12.89
C SER A 63 4.53 -3.58 13.22
N ALA A 64 3.40 -3.63 13.94
CA ALA A 64 2.62 -2.45 14.31
C ALA A 64 3.40 -1.43 15.17
N ASP A 65 4.42 -1.89 15.88
CA ASP A 65 5.34 -1.07 16.68
C ASP A 65 6.59 -0.60 15.89
N GLY A 66 6.67 -0.94 14.60
CA GLY A 66 7.75 -0.53 13.70
C GLY A 66 8.99 -1.44 13.71
N GLY A 67 8.94 -2.61 14.36
CA GLY A 67 9.98 -3.64 14.24
C GLY A 67 10.05 -4.22 12.83
N PRO A 68 11.25 -4.40 12.22
CA PRO A 68 11.36 -4.98 10.89
C PRO A 68 10.96 -6.46 10.89
N LEU A 69 10.16 -6.88 9.91
CA LEU A 69 9.72 -8.27 9.76
C LEU A 69 10.23 -8.92 8.48
N ARG A 70 10.21 -8.20 7.36
CA ARG A 70 10.56 -8.76 6.05
C ARG A 70 10.85 -7.67 5.02
N ASP A 71 11.83 -7.91 4.17
CA ASP A 71 12.06 -7.14 2.95
C ASP A 71 11.74 -8.01 1.73
N ILE A 72 11.02 -7.44 0.77
CA ILE A 72 10.61 -8.08 -0.48
C ILE A 72 11.26 -7.27 -1.63
N PRO A 73 12.23 -7.85 -2.37
CA PRO A 73 12.91 -7.14 -3.44
C PRO A 73 11.94 -6.66 -4.53
N LEU A 74 12.10 -5.40 -4.96
CA LEU A 74 11.33 -4.79 -6.05
C LEU A 74 12.27 -4.25 -7.15
N PRO A 75 13.10 -5.10 -7.78
CA PRO A 75 14.12 -4.63 -8.71
C PRO A 75 13.49 -3.81 -9.85
N ASN A 76 14.01 -2.60 -10.05
CA ASN A 76 13.57 -1.66 -11.09
C ASN A 76 12.07 -1.30 -11.04
N MET A 77 11.44 -1.37 -9.86
CA MET A 77 10.03 -0.98 -9.69
C MET A 77 9.90 0.35 -8.96
N ARG A 78 9.44 1.37 -9.69
CA ARG A 78 8.91 2.59 -9.09
C ARG A 78 7.47 2.35 -8.62
N VAL A 79 7.21 2.59 -7.33
CA VAL A 79 5.90 2.45 -6.69
C VAL A 79 5.34 3.84 -6.35
N GLU A 80 4.09 4.10 -6.71
CA GLU A 80 3.38 5.35 -6.42
C GLU A 80 2.52 5.23 -5.16
N SER A 81 1.94 4.05 -4.93
CA SER A 81 1.10 3.80 -3.74
C SER A 81 0.92 2.31 -3.47
N ILE A 82 0.44 2.00 -2.27
CA ILE A 82 0.18 0.64 -1.79
C ILE A 82 -1.31 0.51 -1.48
N ASN A 83 -1.93 -0.53 -2.00
CA ASN A 83 -3.29 -0.96 -1.68
C ASN A 83 -3.23 -2.33 -0.99
N ASP A 84 -3.99 -2.49 0.07
CA ASP A 84 -4.06 -3.75 0.83
C ASP A 84 -5.36 -4.45 0.49
N SER A 85 -5.26 -5.64 -0.13
CA SER A 85 -6.43 -6.43 -0.49
C SER A 85 -7.05 -7.16 0.71
N GLY A 86 -6.37 -7.20 1.86
CA GLY A 86 -6.85 -7.84 3.08
C GLY A 86 -6.85 -9.37 3.06
N ASN A 87 -6.27 -9.99 2.03
CA ASN A 87 -6.10 -11.46 1.95
C ASN A 87 -4.62 -11.87 1.87
N GLY A 88 -3.73 -11.02 2.39
CA GLY A 88 -2.27 -11.24 2.35
C GLY A 88 -1.60 -10.76 1.06
N LEU A 89 -2.36 -10.22 0.09
CA LEU A 89 -1.81 -9.60 -1.10
C LEU A 89 -1.76 -8.07 -0.99
N LEU A 90 -0.64 -7.49 -1.39
CA LEU A 90 -0.54 -6.06 -1.66
C LEU A 90 -0.60 -5.79 -3.15
N VAL A 91 -1.24 -4.69 -3.50
CA VAL A 91 -1.25 -4.14 -4.85
C VAL A 91 -0.39 -2.89 -4.83
N LEU A 92 0.78 -2.96 -5.46
CA LEU A 92 1.68 -1.82 -5.61
C LEU A 92 1.36 -1.12 -6.92
N VAL A 93 0.83 0.10 -6.84
CA VAL A 93 0.52 0.92 -8.01
C VAL A 93 1.80 1.47 -8.59
N ARG A 94 1.95 1.34 -9.91
CA ARG A 94 3.12 1.73 -10.68
C ARG A 94 2.71 2.69 -11.81
N PRO A 95 3.67 3.47 -12.34
CA PRO A 95 3.40 4.35 -13.47
C PRO A 95 2.82 3.59 -14.68
N ARG A 96 1.98 4.29 -15.45
CA ARG A 96 1.28 3.80 -16.65
C ARG A 96 0.24 2.70 -16.37
N SER A 97 -0.54 2.86 -15.30
CA SER A 97 -1.66 1.97 -14.96
C SER A 97 -1.24 0.50 -14.80
N ARG A 98 -0.13 0.31 -14.09
CA ARG A 98 0.43 -1.01 -13.78
C ARG A 98 0.30 -1.29 -12.31
N CYS A 99 0.04 -2.54 -11.96
CA CYS A 99 -0.06 -2.98 -10.58
C CYS A 99 0.83 -4.21 -10.38
N ALA A 100 1.79 -4.16 -9.47
CA ALA A 100 2.46 -5.38 -9.01
C ALA A 100 1.64 -6.02 -7.89
N ILE A 101 1.40 -7.33 -8.01
CA ILE A 101 0.69 -8.11 -6.99
C ILE A 101 1.73 -8.83 -6.18
N VAL A 102 1.78 -8.55 -4.88
CA VAL A 102 2.79 -9.09 -3.98
C VAL A 102 2.13 -9.94 -2.92
N ASP A 103 2.61 -11.16 -2.76
CA ASP A 103 2.25 -12.02 -1.63
C ASP A 103 3.21 -11.76 -0.48
N ILE A 104 2.68 -11.23 0.61
CA ILE A 104 3.50 -10.88 1.78
C ILE A 104 4.05 -12.14 2.44
N SER A 105 3.27 -13.22 2.49
CA SER A 105 3.64 -14.47 3.17
C SER A 105 4.78 -15.18 2.44
N ARG A 106 4.68 -15.25 1.11
CA ARG A 106 5.74 -15.80 0.25
C ARG A 106 6.92 -14.84 0.10
N GLY A 107 6.70 -13.55 0.35
CA GLY A 107 7.71 -12.52 0.15
C GLY A 107 8.07 -12.34 -1.32
N ALA A 108 7.10 -12.41 -2.22
CA ALA A 108 7.35 -12.46 -3.66
C ALA A 108 6.34 -11.63 -4.44
N VAL A 109 6.83 -10.97 -5.51
CA VAL A 109 5.96 -10.43 -6.55
C VAL A 109 5.41 -11.62 -7.34
N LEU A 110 4.09 -11.81 -7.30
CA LEU A 110 3.43 -12.90 -8.00
C LEU A 110 3.28 -12.59 -9.50
N ARG A 111 2.95 -11.34 -9.83
CA ARG A 111 2.68 -10.90 -11.21
C ARG A 111 2.56 -9.38 -11.32
N ILE A 112 2.57 -8.91 -12.56
CA ILE A 112 2.19 -7.55 -12.94
C ILE A 112 0.85 -7.59 -13.69
N GLU A 113 -0.07 -6.73 -13.30
CA GLU A 113 -1.35 -6.50 -13.97
C GLU A 113 -1.27 -5.15 -14.71
N GLU A 114 -1.74 -5.15 -15.94
CA GLU A 114 -1.73 -4.00 -16.84
C GLU A 114 -3.15 -3.43 -17.01
N GLY A 115 -3.27 -2.14 -17.32
CA GLY A 115 -4.54 -1.49 -17.61
C GLY A 115 -5.48 -1.34 -16.42
N LEU A 116 -4.97 -1.51 -15.19
CA LEU A 116 -5.72 -1.33 -13.94
C LEU A 116 -5.03 -0.32 -13.05
N ARG A 117 -5.81 0.64 -12.53
CA ARG A 117 -5.34 1.62 -11.55
C ARG A 117 -6.34 1.75 -10.41
N PRO A 118 -6.03 1.30 -9.18
CA PRO A 118 -6.83 1.59 -7.99
C PRO A 118 -7.16 3.08 -7.90
N THR A 119 -8.42 3.40 -7.61
CA THR A 119 -8.92 4.79 -7.61
C THR A 119 -8.29 5.65 -6.51
N SER A 120 -7.84 5.05 -5.41
CA SER A 120 -7.15 5.75 -4.32
C SER A 120 -6.24 4.82 -3.52
N PRO A 121 -5.23 5.33 -2.79
CA PRO A 121 -4.40 4.54 -1.87
C PRO A 121 -5.17 3.98 -0.65
N GLY A 122 -6.33 4.57 -0.33
CA GLY A 122 -7.23 4.13 0.75
C GLY A 122 -8.12 2.96 0.36
N ASN A 123 -8.21 2.65 -0.93
CA ASN A 123 -8.95 1.51 -1.46
C ASN A 123 -8.34 0.21 -0.92
N THR A 124 -9.01 -0.39 0.05
CA THR A 124 -8.53 -1.56 0.79
C THR A 124 -9.66 -2.56 0.96
N GLY A 125 -9.34 -3.83 0.85
CA GLY A 125 -10.32 -4.91 0.87
C GLY A 125 -10.21 -5.86 -0.32
N PRO A 126 -10.94 -6.98 -0.26
CA PRO A 126 -10.80 -8.08 -1.23
C PRO A 126 -11.21 -7.69 -2.64
N GLN A 127 -11.97 -6.60 -2.78
CA GLN A 127 -12.37 -6.00 -4.04
C GLN A 127 -11.87 -4.56 -4.06
N LEU A 128 -11.02 -4.23 -5.03
CA LEU A 128 -10.49 -2.90 -5.24
C LEU A 128 -11.25 -2.23 -6.37
N LEU A 129 -11.71 -1.01 -6.13
CA LEU A 129 -12.23 -0.14 -7.19
C LEU A 129 -11.09 0.39 -8.07
N CYS A 130 -11.14 0.16 -9.37
CA CYS A 130 -10.07 0.51 -10.31
C CYS A 130 -10.60 1.21 -11.55
N TYR A 131 -9.84 2.19 -12.04
CA TYR A 131 -9.95 2.67 -13.41
C TYR A 131 -9.35 1.64 -14.37
N SER A 132 -10.04 1.40 -15.48
CA SER A 132 -9.61 0.54 -16.59
C SER A 132 -10.03 1.14 -17.93
N HIS A 133 -9.58 0.55 -19.04
CA HIS A 133 -10.01 0.98 -20.39
C HIS A 133 -11.51 0.79 -20.64
N GLU A 134 -12.17 -0.12 -19.92
CA GLU A 134 -13.61 -0.39 -20.07
C GLU A 134 -14.48 0.50 -19.17
N GLY A 135 -13.84 1.33 -18.33
CA GLY A 135 -14.48 2.17 -17.32
C GLY A 135 -14.03 1.79 -15.91
N LEU A 136 -14.91 2.03 -14.95
CA LEU A 136 -14.68 1.74 -13.53
C LEU A 136 -15.04 0.30 -13.23
N VAL A 137 -14.11 -0.46 -12.67
CA VAL A 137 -14.28 -1.89 -12.36
C VAL A 137 -14.04 -2.15 -10.88
N ALA A 138 -14.78 -3.08 -10.30
CA ALA A 138 -14.38 -3.75 -9.08
C ALA A 138 -13.51 -4.95 -9.47
N TRP A 139 -12.31 -5.03 -8.93
CA TRP A 139 -11.34 -6.06 -9.25
C TRP A 139 -10.87 -6.78 -8.00
N ASN A 140 -10.83 -8.11 -8.05
CA ASN A 140 -10.29 -8.95 -6.99
C ASN A 140 -8.82 -9.32 -7.30
N PRO A 141 -7.85 -8.83 -6.51
CA PRO A 141 -6.44 -9.13 -6.76
C PRO A 141 -6.04 -10.59 -6.53
N ALA A 142 -6.83 -11.39 -5.81
CA ALA A 142 -6.54 -12.81 -5.65
C ALA A 142 -7.05 -13.63 -6.84
N THR A 143 -8.30 -13.42 -7.26
CA THR A 143 -8.93 -14.25 -8.31
C THR A 143 -8.77 -13.67 -9.72
N ARG A 144 -8.36 -12.40 -9.84
CA ARG A 144 -8.34 -11.60 -11.09
C ARG A 144 -9.70 -11.29 -11.68
N GLU A 145 -10.78 -11.69 -11.00
CA GLU A 145 -12.14 -11.37 -11.42
C GLU A 145 -12.34 -9.86 -11.47
N ARG A 146 -13.03 -9.40 -12.52
CA ARG A 146 -13.36 -7.98 -12.75
C ARG A 146 -14.85 -7.87 -13.01
N ARG A 147 -15.49 -6.92 -12.36
CA ARG A 147 -16.90 -6.55 -12.60
C ARG A 147 -16.96 -5.07 -12.97
N ILE A 148 -17.49 -4.75 -14.14
CA ILE A 148 -17.75 -3.38 -14.53
C ILE A 148 -18.79 -2.77 -13.58
N ILE A 149 -18.45 -1.64 -12.98
CA ILE A 149 -19.29 -0.84 -12.10
C ILE A 149 -19.91 0.31 -12.87
N SER A 150 -19.13 0.95 -13.75
CA SER A 150 -19.61 1.99 -14.65
C SER A 150 -18.82 1.95 -15.95
N LYS A 151 -19.52 2.11 -17.09
CA LYS A 151 -18.90 2.26 -18.42
C LYS A 151 -18.79 3.74 -18.76
N GLY A 152 -17.73 4.09 -19.48
CA GLY A 152 -17.57 5.40 -20.11
C GLY A 152 -17.11 6.50 -19.15
N TRP A 153 -16.03 7.16 -19.54
CA TRP A 153 -15.61 8.50 -19.15
C TRP A 153 -15.03 9.15 -20.41
#